data_AF-A0AB34G6E2-F1
#
_entry.id   AF-A0AB34G6E2-F1
#
_cell.length_a   1.000
_cell.length_b   1.000
_cell.length_c   1.000
_cell.angle_alpha   90.00
_cell.angle_beta   90.00
_cell.angle_gamma   90.00
#
_symmetry.space_group_name_H-M   'P 1'
#
loop_
_entity.id
_entity.type
_entity.pdbx_description
1 polymer ?
#
loop_
_entity_poly.entity_id
_entity_poly.type
_entity_poly.pdbx_seq_one_letter_code
_entity_poly.pdbx_strand_id
1 'polypeptide(L)'
;MPDSPAKAAECTTTLSDIKKSFLNNKFRQCSDRCYDALKSAQDLENTQPAYLVYMHFFAAMALEMQARATPRSSSLRYSMFQKAQEHYRLGADIAKHTSETIVMPSKRNMSPSPSDQSISTDDSRSSTPTRMSSPAPSASSVADALNRSGPASRPKKRVAFRDVPVMEPIIRPDSPTLGFDDWLGRSSPEPMYPESILKHGRKTSDQTEMLPPPATPELMHEEESACLPFHESFSPHYCAILASINGQIQTHMAMLDEELVSCQRETSVPQNMDIRTRIERLRATGWRRRRFDATRYQNLCENVLADLI
;
A
#
# COMPACT_ATOMS: atom_id res chain seq x y z
N MET A 1 36.00 11.56 3.70
CA MET A 1 35.40 10.99 4.92
C MET A 1 34.75 9.68 4.52
N PRO A 2 35.08 8.53 5.15
CA PRO A 2 34.57 7.24 4.71
C PRO A 2 33.11 7.12 5.13
N ASP A 3 32.19 6.98 4.18
CA ASP A 3 30.81 6.61 4.46
C ASP A 3 30.79 5.26 5.17
N SER A 4 30.30 5.28 6.41
CA SER A 4 30.44 4.15 7.32
C SER A 4 29.47 3.02 6.92
N PRO A 5 29.93 1.77 6.71
CA PRO A 5 29.06 0.62 6.46
C PRO A 5 28.03 0.38 7.57
N ALA A 6 28.26 0.91 8.77
CA ALA A 6 27.32 0.92 9.87
C ALA A 6 25.96 1.58 9.53
N LYS A 7 25.97 2.69 8.77
CA LYS A 7 24.73 3.39 8.37
C LYS A 7 23.91 2.58 7.36
N ALA A 8 24.57 1.94 6.41
CA ALA A 8 23.91 1.05 5.45
C ALA A 8 23.30 -0.18 6.16
N ALA A 9 23.99 -0.72 7.17
CA ALA A 9 23.48 -1.80 8.01
C ALA A 9 22.24 -1.37 8.83
N GLU A 10 22.22 -0.13 9.33
CA GLU A 10 21.07 0.42 10.04
C GLU A 10 19.85 0.61 9.11
N CYS A 11 20.05 1.16 7.91
CA CYS A 11 18.97 1.32 6.92
C CYS A 11 18.35 -0.02 6.52
N THR A 12 19.19 -1.04 6.26
CA THR A 12 18.70 -2.38 5.87
C THR A 12 17.95 -3.08 7.00
N THR A 13 18.45 -2.96 8.24
CA THR A 13 17.78 -3.49 9.44
C THR A 13 16.42 -2.81 9.63
N THR A 14 16.38 -1.48 9.59
CA THR A 14 15.14 -0.69 9.74
C THR A 14 14.11 -1.05 8.68
N LEU A 15 14.54 -1.17 7.41
CA LEU A 15 13.66 -1.58 6.32
C LEU A 15 13.11 -3.00 6.53
N SER A 16 13.91 -3.94 7.03
CA SER A 16 13.46 -5.29 7.32
C SER A 16 12.39 -5.33 8.42
N ASP A 17 12.54 -4.49 9.45
CA ASP A 17 11.61 -4.36 10.55
C ASP A 17 10.29 -3.70 10.15
N ILE A 18 10.34 -2.71 9.27
CA ILE A 18 9.16 -2.09 8.65
C ILE A 18 8.42 -3.11 7.80
N LYS A 19 9.12 -3.82 6.91
CA LYS A 19 8.54 -4.90 6.08
C LYS A 19 7.87 -5.95 6.95
N LYS A 20 8.54 -6.40 8.03
CA LYS A 20 7.97 -7.34 8.99
C LYS A 20 6.71 -6.80 9.67
N SER A 21 6.71 -5.53 10.07
CA SER A 21 5.53 -4.91 10.69
C SER A 21 4.36 -4.83 9.71
N PHE A 22 4.62 -4.47 8.46
CA PHE A 22 3.64 -4.42 7.39
C PHE A 22 3.02 -5.80 7.10
N LEU A 23 3.86 -6.83 6.90
CA LEU A 23 3.40 -8.19 6.61
C LEU A 23 2.60 -8.81 7.76
N ASN A 24 2.85 -8.38 9.00
CA ASN A 24 2.09 -8.79 10.18
C ASN A 24 0.80 -7.96 10.41
N ASN A 25 0.38 -7.17 9.42
CA ASN A 25 -0.79 -6.27 9.49
C ASN A 25 -0.71 -5.23 10.63
N LYS A 26 0.49 -4.95 11.16
CA LYS A 26 0.70 -3.93 12.21
C LYS A 26 0.87 -2.56 11.57
N PHE A 27 -0.15 -2.10 10.84
CA PHE A 27 -0.04 -0.92 9.98
C PHE A 27 0.27 0.38 10.73
N ARG A 28 -0.29 0.58 11.92
CA ARG A 28 0.07 1.76 12.76
C ARG A 28 1.55 1.76 13.12
N GLN A 29 2.05 0.64 13.65
CA GLN A 29 3.47 0.50 13.99
C GLN A 29 4.36 0.66 12.75
N CYS A 30 3.92 0.16 11.60
CA CYS A 30 4.62 0.34 10.34
C CYS A 30 4.72 1.82 9.96
N SER A 31 3.62 2.57 9.98
CA SER A 31 3.64 4.00 9.63
C SER A 31 4.49 4.80 10.60
N ASP A 32 4.37 4.55 11.91
CA ASP A 32 5.13 5.27 12.94
C ASP A 32 6.64 5.07 12.73
N ARG A 33 7.07 3.82 12.48
CA ARG A 33 8.48 3.52 12.20
C ARG A 33 8.98 4.15 10.90
N CYS A 34 8.14 4.25 9.86
CA CYS A 34 8.50 4.96 8.65
C CYS A 34 8.70 6.46 8.92
N TYR A 35 7.88 7.08 9.75
CA TYR A 35 8.05 8.49 10.13
C TYR A 35 9.34 8.72 10.91
N ASP A 36 9.63 7.86 11.89
CA ASP A 36 10.85 7.94 12.68
C ASP A 36 12.09 7.79 11.78
N ALA A 37 12.06 6.84 10.85
CA ALA A 37 13.14 6.60 9.89
C ALA A 37 13.31 7.75 8.88
N LEU A 38 12.23 8.39 8.45
CA LEU A 38 12.30 9.58 7.58
C LEU A 38 12.85 10.79 8.33
N LYS A 39 12.47 10.94 9.61
CA LYS A 39 12.97 12.01 10.47
C LYS A 39 14.47 11.87 10.74
N SER A 40 14.94 10.67 11.05
CA SER A 40 16.38 10.43 11.21
C SER A 40 17.14 10.62 9.90
N ALA A 41 16.55 10.23 8.76
CA ALA A 41 17.19 10.39 7.46
C ALA A 41 17.36 11.85 7.01
N GLN A 42 16.55 12.80 7.51
CA GLN A 42 16.73 14.24 7.21
C GLN A 42 18.05 14.78 7.77
N ASP A 43 18.52 14.24 8.89
CA ASP A 43 19.80 14.62 9.49
C ASP A 43 20.99 13.95 8.77
N LEU A 44 20.71 12.98 7.88
CA LEU A 44 21.70 12.24 7.10
C LEU A 44 21.65 12.69 5.63
N GLU A 45 22.41 13.75 5.31
CA GLU A 45 22.51 14.32 3.95
C GLU A 45 22.93 13.34 2.84
N ASN A 46 23.38 12.12 3.18
CA ASN A 46 23.83 11.10 2.21
C ASN A 46 22.96 9.82 2.22
N THR A 47 21.66 9.95 2.47
CA THR A 47 20.75 8.79 2.48
C THR A 47 20.41 8.32 1.07
N GLN A 48 20.55 7.00 0.82
CA GLN A 48 20.26 6.41 -0.50
C GLN A 48 18.81 6.70 -0.96
N PRO A 49 18.59 7.21 -2.18
CA PRO A 49 17.25 7.59 -2.63
C PRO A 49 16.25 6.42 -2.65
N ALA A 50 16.67 5.22 -3.07
CA ALA A 50 15.80 4.05 -3.04
C ALA A 50 15.26 3.73 -1.64
N TYR A 51 16.06 3.93 -0.59
CA TYR A 51 15.61 3.75 0.79
C TYR A 51 14.49 4.73 1.14
N LEU A 52 14.66 6.02 0.81
CA LEU A 52 13.64 7.05 1.04
C LEU A 52 12.34 6.73 0.28
N VAL A 53 12.45 6.31 -0.99
CA VAL A 53 11.28 5.90 -1.79
C VAL A 53 10.55 4.73 -1.11
N TYR A 54 11.28 3.73 -0.59
CA TYR A 54 10.67 2.64 0.17
C TYR A 54 10.00 3.11 1.47
N MET A 55 10.61 4.03 2.22
CA MET A 55 10.01 4.58 3.44
C MET A 55 8.69 5.28 3.15
N HIS A 56 8.67 6.16 2.14
CA HIS A 56 7.45 6.84 1.70
C HIS A 56 6.41 5.85 1.19
N PHE A 57 6.80 4.85 0.41
CA PHE A 57 5.90 3.82 -0.10
C PHE A 57 5.24 3.01 1.02
N PHE A 58 6.03 2.50 1.98
CA PHE A 58 5.47 1.74 3.11
C PHE A 58 4.63 2.61 4.07
N ALA A 59 5.01 3.87 4.30
CA ALA A 59 4.19 4.79 5.07
C ALA A 59 2.81 4.99 4.41
N ALA A 60 2.80 5.26 3.10
CA ALA A 60 1.58 5.46 2.32
C ALA A 60 0.69 4.21 2.32
N MET A 61 1.27 3.03 2.02
CA MET A 61 0.56 1.75 2.05
C MET A 61 -0.03 1.46 3.44
N ALA A 62 0.72 1.70 4.50
CA ALA A 62 0.24 1.47 5.87
C ALA A 62 -0.90 2.41 6.24
N LEU A 63 -0.86 3.68 5.81
CA LEU A 63 -1.95 4.63 5.99
C LEU A 63 -3.19 4.24 5.17
N GLU A 64 -3.00 3.79 3.93
CA GLU A 64 -4.07 3.30 3.07
C GLU A 64 -4.78 2.10 3.73
N MET A 65 -4.03 1.13 4.26
CA MET A 65 -4.61 -0.02 4.96
C MET A 65 -5.37 0.38 6.24
N GLN A 66 -4.86 1.34 7.00
CA GLN A 66 -5.56 1.90 8.17
C GLN A 66 -6.86 2.62 7.77
N ALA A 67 -6.81 3.40 6.69
CA ALA A 67 -7.98 4.08 6.16
C ALA A 67 -9.05 3.07 5.71
N ARG A 68 -8.64 2.01 4.99
CA ARG A 68 -9.53 0.94 4.53
C ARG A 68 -10.24 0.21 5.68
N ALA A 69 -9.56 0.02 6.81
CA ALA A 69 -10.13 -0.56 8.03
C ALA A 69 -11.07 0.39 8.80
N THR A 70 -11.03 1.69 8.50
CA THR A 70 -11.87 2.71 9.15
C THR A 70 -13.24 2.81 8.44
N PRO A 71 -14.35 3.04 9.15
CA PRO A 71 -15.67 3.23 8.53
C PRO A 71 -15.67 4.33 7.47
N ARG A 72 -16.40 4.11 6.36
CA ARG A 72 -16.44 5.03 5.21
C ARG A 72 -16.94 6.43 5.56
N SER A 73 -17.89 6.53 6.49
CA SER A 73 -18.45 7.79 6.98
C SER A 73 -17.51 8.60 7.89
N SER A 74 -16.36 8.04 8.29
CA SER A 74 -15.44 8.71 9.18
C SER A 74 -14.60 9.75 8.44
N SER A 75 -14.65 11.00 8.88
CA SER A 75 -13.75 12.06 8.39
C SER A 75 -12.26 11.70 8.57
N LEU A 76 -11.95 10.87 9.58
CA LEU A 76 -10.59 10.36 9.80
C LEU A 76 -10.07 9.55 8.60
N ARG A 77 -10.93 8.74 7.96
CA ARG A 77 -10.57 7.94 6.79
C ARG A 77 -10.09 8.82 5.65
N TYR A 78 -10.82 9.89 5.37
CA TYR A 78 -10.44 10.88 4.36
C TYR A 78 -9.06 11.50 4.67
N SER A 79 -8.84 11.92 5.92
CA SER A 79 -7.54 12.48 6.32
C SER A 79 -6.38 11.50 6.18
N MET A 80 -6.61 10.20 6.42
CA MET A 80 -5.59 9.16 6.24
C MET A 80 -5.26 8.96 4.75
N PHE A 81 -6.25 8.95 3.87
CA PHE A 81 -6.01 8.88 2.43
C PHE A 81 -5.29 10.12 1.89
N GLN A 82 -5.59 11.31 2.39
CA GLN A 82 -4.84 12.52 2.04
C GLN A 82 -3.36 12.42 2.43
N LYS A 83 -3.07 11.95 3.65
CA LYS A 83 -1.69 11.71 4.09
C LYS A 83 -1.00 10.64 3.25
N ALA A 84 -1.70 9.54 2.93
CA ALA A 84 -1.15 8.51 2.05
C ALA A 84 -0.78 9.08 0.66
N GLN A 85 -1.65 9.92 0.09
CA GLN A 85 -1.40 10.60 -1.18
C GLN A 85 -0.16 11.50 -1.12
N GLU A 86 0.03 12.24 -0.03
CA GLU A 86 1.22 13.07 0.17
C GLU A 86 2.50 12.23 0.18
N HIS A 87 2.52 11.12 0.93
CA HIS A 87 3.68 10.22 0.94
C HIS A 87 3.97 9.62 -0.43
N TYR A 88 2.93 9.21 -1.19
CA TYR A 88 3.12 8.72 -2.54
C TYR A 88 3.72 9.77 -3.48
N ARG A 89 3.26 11.03 -3.40
CA ARG A 89 3.84 12.14 -4.18
C ARG A 89 5.31 12.33 -3.86
N LEU A 90 5.66 12.42 -2.57
CA LEU A 90 7.05 12.57 -2.14
C LEU A 90 7.92 11.41 -2.63
N GLY A 91 7.44 10.17 -2.53
CA GLY A 91 8.16 8.99 -3.04
C GLY A 91 8.35 9.02 -4.57
N ALA A 92 7.32 9.44 -5.32
CA ALA A 92 7.40 9.57 -6.77
C ALA A 92 8.38 10.66 -7.20
N ASP A 93 8.39 11.81 -6.52
CA ASP A 93 9.28 12.93 -6.81
C ASP A 93 10.75 12.53 -6.59
N ILE A 94 11.05 11.83 -5.48
CA ILE A 94 12.39 11.31 -5.21
C ILE A 94 12.81 10.30 -6.28
N ALA A 95 11.93 9.36 -6.66
CA ALA A 95 12.22 8.35 -7.68
C ALA A 95 12.50 8.99 -9.05
N LYS A 96 11.73 10.01 -9.42
CA LYS A 96 11.89 10.75 -10.67
C LYS A 96 13.18 11.56 -10.70
N HIS A 97 13.43 12.37 -9.67
CA HIS A 97 14.65 13.18 -9.56
C HIS A 97 15.91 12.31 -9.62
N THR A 98 15.87 11.17 -8.93
CA THR A 98 16.99 10.20 -8.95
C THR A 98 17.19 9.64 -10.36
N SER A 99 16.12 9.24 -11.04
CA SER A 99 16.21 8.70 -12.41
C SER A 99 16.76 9.73 -13.41
N GLU A 100 16.35 10.99 -13.30
CA GLU A 100 16.84 12.08 -14.16
C GLU A 100 18.33 12.38 -13.93
N THR A 101 18.77 12.37 -12.67
CA THR A 101 20.18 12.57 -12.30
C THR A 101 21.07 11.45 -12.86
N ILE A 102 20.56 10.22 -12.93
CA ILE A 102 21.29 9.05 -13.45
C ILE A 102 21.41 9.07 -14.99
N VAL A 103 20.41 9.61 -15.69
CA VAL A 103 20.40 9.63 -17.17
C VAL A 103 21.17 10.84 -17.74
N MET A 104 21.31 11.92 -16.97
CA MET A 104 22.01 13.14 -17.40
C MET A 104 23.56 13.16 -17.46
N PRO A 105 24.36 12.18 -16.99
CA PRO A 105 25.82 12.23 -17.14
C PRO A 105 26.28 12.11 -18.60
N SER A 106 25.46 11.57 -19.51
CA SER A 106 25.92 11.20 -20.86
C SER A 106 25.83 12.29 -21.93
N LYS A 107 25.37 13.51 -21.62
CA LYS A 107 25.14 14.57 -22.62
C LYS A 107 26.23 15.65 -22.74
N ARG A 108 27.33 15.59 -21.98
CA ARG A 108 28.33 16.70 -21.92
C ARG A 108 29.68 16.47 -22.60
N ASN A 109 29.86 15.44 -23.44
CA ASN A 109 31.11 15.24 -24.19
C ASN A 109 30.89 15.13 -25.71
N MET A 110 30.02 15.96 -26.29
CA MET A 110 30.10 16.27 -27.72
C MET A 110 30.90 17.56 -27.87
N SER A 111 32.19 17.43 -28.12
CA SER A 111 33.04 18.53 -28.56
C SER A 111 32.43 19.19 -29.80
N PRO A 112 32.41 20.52 -29.91
CA PRO A 112 32.01 21.19 -31.13
C PRO A 112 33.16 21.11 -32.13
N SER A 113 33.04 20.25 -33.14
CA SER A 113 33.89 20.34 -34.33
C SER A 113 33.44 21.56 -35.16
N PRO A 114 34.33 22.51 -35.49
CA PRO A 114 34.01 23.58 -36.43
C PRO A 114 34.28 23.13 -37.87
N SER A 115 33.63 23.83 -38.80
CA SER A 115 33.84 23.85 -40.26
C SER A 115 33.25 22.67 -41.05
N ASP A 116 32.68 22.84 -42.24
CA ASP A 116 32.20 23.97 -43.04
C ASP A 116 31.45 23.35 -44.23
N GLN A 117 30.31 23.96 -44.63
CA GLN A 117 29.74 24.04 -46.00
C GLN A 117 29.49 22.71 -46.80
N SER A 118 28.34 22.44 -47.41
CA SER A 118 27.71 23.19 -48.51
C SER A 118 26.50 22.38 -49.08
N ILE A 119 25.37 23.07 -49.36
CA ILE A 119 24.48 22.98 -50.55
C ILE A 119 24.03 21.56 -50.98
N SER A 120 22.75 21.17 -51.06
CA SER A 120 21.73 21.63 -52.03
C SER A 120 20.41 20.85 -51.79
N THR A 121 19.27 21.54 -51.71
CA THR A 121 18.13 21.50 -52.66
C THR A 121 17.09 20.37 -52.44
N ASP A 122 15.90 20.83 -52.03
CA ASP A 122 14.54 20.46 -52.47
C ASP A 122 14.21 18.97 -52.70
N ASP A 123 13.25 18.44 -51.93
CA ASP A 123 11.93 18.21 -52.54
C ASP A 123 10.84 18.00 -51.49
N SER A 124 9.68 18.56 -51.79
CA SER A 124 8.45 18.50 -51.02
C SER A 124 7.76 17.16 -51.21
N ARG A 125 7.20 16.57 -50.14
CA ARG A 125 5.96 15.79 -50.23
C ARG A 125 5.29 15.53 -48.88
N SER A 126 4.20 16.26 -48.68
CA SER A 126 3.14 15.97 -47.74
C SER A 126 2.41 14.68 -48.12
N SER A 127 2.03 13.85 -47.16
CA SER A 127 0.73 13.13 -47.13
C SER A 127 0.47 12.47 -45.77
N THR A 128 -0.81 12.47 -45.44
CA THR A 128 -1.53 12.30 -44.18
C THR A 128 -1.57 10.88 -43.56
N PRO A 129 -1.98 10.75 -42.29
CA PRO A 129 -2.10 9.50 -41.56
C PRO A 129 -3.45 8.79 -41.80
N THR A 130 -3.46 7.46 -41.77
CA THR A 130 -4.69 6.63 -41.72
C THR A 130 -4.37 5.43 -40.82
N ARG A 131 -4.84 5.39 -39.56
CA ARG A 131 -6.11 4.84 -39.05
C ARG A 131 -6.19 3.30 -39.12
N MET A 132 -6.69 2.75 -38.00
CA MET A 132 -7.26 1.40 -37.78
C MET A 132 -6.23 0.31 -37.45
N SER A 133 -6.41 -0.65 -36.53
CA SER A 133 -7.37 -0.91 -35.45
C SER A 133 -6.87 -2.15 -34.70
N SER A 134 -7.04 -2.22 -33.38
CA SER A 134 -7.14 -3.50 -32.67
C SER A 134 -8.50 -4.15 -32.99
N PRO A 135 -8.62 -5.50 -32.91
CA PRO A 135 -9.29 -6.05 -31.73
C PRO A 135 -8.71 -7.40 -31.21
N ALA A 136 -9.02 -7.67 -29.93
CA ALA A 136 -8.74 -8.86 -29.11
C ALA A 136 -9.63 -10.08 -29.49
N PRO A 137 -9.97 -11.00 -28.56
CA PRO A 137 -9.19 -12.00 -27.81
C PRO A 137 -9.56 -13.45 -28.24
N SER A 138 -8.71 -14.44 -27.98
CA SER A 138 -9.03 -15.85 -28.24
C SER A 138 -9.60 -16.56 -27.01
N ALA A 139 -10.88 -16.92 -27.09
CA ALA A 139 -11.52 -17.92 -26.26
C ALA A 139 -11.42 -19.30 -26.95
N SER A 140 -11.11 -20.36 -26.19
CA SER A 140 -11.48 -21.73 -26.59
C SER A 140 -11.63 -22.61 -25.34
N SER A 141 -12.87 -23.04 -25.09
CA SER A 141 -13.26 -24.06 -24.13
C SER A 141 -14.57 -24.66 -24.62
N VAL A 142 -14.54 -25.92 -25.07
CA VAL A 142 -15.69 -26.85 -25.23
C VAL A 142 -15.10 -28.25 -25.57
N ALA A 143 -15.24 -29.27 -24.71
CA ALA A 143 -16.22 -30.39 -24.73
C ALA A 143 -15.39 -31.72 -24.68
N ASP A 144 -15.80 -32.91 -24.23
CA ASP A 144 -17.05 -33.47 -23.68
C ASP A 144 -16.75 -34.85 -23.02
N ALA A 145 -17.72 -35.33 -22.22
CA ALA A 145 -18.25 -36.70 -22.10
C ALA A 145 -17.50 -37.93 -21.47
N LEU A 146 -18.08 -38.39 -20.34
CA LEU A 146 -18.58 -39.75 -19.99
C LEU A 146 -17.63 -40.99 -19.87
N ASN A 147 -17.54 -41.58 -18.67
CA ASN A 147 -18.25 -42.82 -18.25
C ASN A 147 -17.74 -43.47 -16.92
N ARG A 148 -18.72 -43.98 -16.12
CA ARG A 148 -18.80 -45.22 -15.27
C ARG A 148 -17.54 -45.79 -14.58
N SER A 149 -17.53 -46.41 -13.38
CA SER A 149 -18.54 -46.93 -12.42
C SER A 149 -17.83 -47.59 -11.21
N GLY A 150 -18.24 -47.28 -9.96
CA GLY A 150 -18.12 -48.08 -8.71
C GLY A 150 -16.72 -48.42 -8.12
N PRO A 151 -16.58 -48.98 -6.90
CA PRO A 151 -17.59 -49.31 -5.88
C PRO A 151 -17.33 -48.76 -4.44
N ALA A 152 -18.31 -49.03 -3.59
CA ALA A 152 -18.51 -48.73 -2.18
C ALA A 152 -17.28 -48.70 -1.23
N SER A 153 -17.25 -47.68 -0.37
CA SER A 153 -16.52 -47.73 0.91
C SER A 153 -17.37 -47.22 2.08
N ARG A 154 -17.06 -47.76 3.26
CA ARG A 154 -17.95 -48.00 4.42
C ARG A 154 -18.32 -46.72 5.21
N PRO A 155 -19.47 -46.70 5.91
CA PRO A 155 -19.92 -45.53 6.65
C PRO A 155 -19.03 -45.26 7.88
N LYS A 156 -18.29 -44.16 7.87
CA LYS A 156 -17.69 -43.59 9.08
C LYS A 156 -18.80 -42.91 9.89
N LYS A 157 -18.92 -43.28 11.16
CA LYS A 157 -19.87 -42.70 12.12
C LYS A 157 -19.74 -41.17 12.12
N ARG A 158 -20.77 -40.49 11.63
CA ARG A 158 -20.93 -39.04 11.72
C ARG A 158 -21.41 -38.73 13.13
N VAL A 159 -20.63 -37.99 13.90
CA VAL A 159 -21.11 -37.34 15.12
C VAL A 159 -21.91 -36.12 14.65
N ALA A 160 -23.24 -36.23 14.70
CA ALA A 160 -24.11 -35.08 14.57
C ALA A 160 -24.26 -34.45 15.96
N PHE A 161 -23.78 -33.21 16.14
CA PHE A 161 -24.19 -32.41 17.28
C PHE A 161 -25.65 -32.04 17.06
N ARG A 162 -26.51 -32.49 17.99
CA ARG A 162 -27.93 -32.14 17.98
C ARG A 162 -28.08 -30.64 18.17
N ASP A 163 -28.90 -30.09 17.28
CA ASP A 163 -29.71 -28.88 17.37
C ASP A 163 -29.63 -28.13 18.70
N VAL A 164 -29.06 -26.93 18.62
CA VAL A 164 -29.18 -25.89 19.64
C VAL A 164 -30.68 -25.61 19.84
N PRO A 165 -31.21 -25.67 21.06
CA PRO A 165 -32.59 -25.28 21.31
C PRO A 165 -32.77 -23.82 20.91
N VAL A 166 -33.77 -23.58 20.05
CA VAL A 166 -34.26 -22.25 19.69
C VAL A 166 -34.68 -21.55 20.98
N MET A 167 -33.79 -20.72 21.52
CA MET A 167 -34.19 -19.75 22.54
C MET A 167 -35.00 -18.68 21.81
N GLU A 168 -36.31 -18.79 21.95
CA GLU A 168 -37.25 -17.71 21.66
C GLU A 168 -36.81 -16.49 22.50
N PRO A 169 -36.50 -15.35 21.87
CA PRO A 169 -36.10 -14.16 22.62
C PRO A 169 -37.30 -13.69 23.45
N ILE A 170 -37.09 -13.56 24.77
CA ILE A 170 -38.06 -12.98 25.70
C ILE A 170 -38.30 -11.52 25.29
N ILE A 171 -39.36 -11.28 24.54
CA ILE A 171 -39.84 -9.95 24.17
C ILE A 171 -40.38 -9.31 25.45
N ARG A 172 -39.66 -8.32 25.98
CA ARG A 172 -40.20 -7.44 27.02
C ARG A 172 -41.24 -6.51 26.39
N PRO A 173 -42.43 -6.34 26.98
CA PRO A 173 -43.53 -5.60 26.36
C PRO A 173 -43.32 -4.08 26.23
N ASP A 174 -42.20 -3.51 26.71
CA ASP A 174 -41.98 -2.04 26.75
C ASP A 174 -40.68 -1.55 26.09
N SER A 175 -40.06 -2.32 25.19
CA SER A 175 -38.96 -1.80 24.37
C SER A 175 -39.44 -1.58 22.92
N PRO A 176 -39.43 -0.36 22.38
CA PRO A 176 -39.77 -0.12 20.98
C PRO A 176 -38.74 -0.85 20.10
N THR A 177 -39.22 -1.88 19.39
CA THR A 177 -38.47 -2.69 18.44
C THR A 177 -37.92 -1.80 17.32
N LEU A 178 -36.64 -1.43 17.43
CA LEU A 178 -35.85 -0.97 16.29
C LEU A 178 -35.67 -2.20 15.36
N GLY A 179 -36.51 -2.28 14.33
CA GLY A 179 -36.38 -3.28 13.28
C GLY A 179 -35.01 -3.17 12.60
N PHE A 180 -34.20 -4.22 12.74
CA PHE A 180 -32.95 -4.42 12.03
C PHE A 180 -32.90 -5.79 11.36
N ASP A 181 -34.01 -6.22 10.77
CA ASP A 181 -34.03 -7.35 9.85
C ASP A 181 -34.16 -6.80 8.42
N ASP A 182 -33.02 -6.67 7.73
CA ASP A 182 -33.00 -6.75 6.25
C ASP A 182 -31.61 -6.84 5.58
N TRP A 183 -30.49 -7.05 6.29
CA TRP A 183 -29.16 -7.02 5.66
C TRP A 183 -28.24 -8.21 5.92
N LEU A 184 -28.77 -9.38 6.29
CA LEU A 184 -27.98 -10.63 6.31
C LEU A 184 -28.43 -11.62 5.24
N GLY A 185 -28.46 -11.15 3.99
CA GLY A 185 -28.34 -11.99 2.81
C GLY A 185 -26.91 -12.45 2.62
N ARG A 186 -26.65 -13.71 2.95
CA ARG A 186 -25.37 -14.43 2.80
C ARG A 186 -24.88 -14.50 1.33
N SER A 187 -23.58 -14.32 1.15
CA SER A 187 -22.73 -15.28 0.43
C SER A 187 -21.30 -15.19 0.97
N SER A 188 -21.01 -16.00 2.00
CA SER A 188 -19.66 -16.23 2.50
C SER A 188 -18.95 -17.25 1.60
N PRO A 189 -17.69 -17.00 1.21
CA PRO A 189 -16.89 -17.93 0.42
C PRO A 189 -16.40 -19.12 1.24
N GLU A 190 -16.19 -20.21 0.52
CA GLU A 190 -15.69 -21.52 0.94
C GLU A 190 -14.24 -21.43 1.47
N PRO A 191 -13.91 -22.04 2.62
CA PRO A 191 -12.55 -22.06 3.14
C PRO A 191 -11.72 -23.16 2.45
N MET A 192 -10.87 -22.76 1.50
CA MET A 192 -9.79 -23.62 1.00
C MET A 192 -8.67 -23.70 2.05
N TYR A 193 -8.49 -24.89 2.63
CA TYR A 193 -7.34 -25.22 3.46
C TYR A 193 -6.13 -25.60 2.57
N PRO A 194 -4.93 -25.04 2.79
CA PRO A 194 -3.74 -25.51 2.10
C PRO A 194 -3.20 -26.82 2.69
N GLU A 195 -2.87 -27.76 1.82
CA GLU A 195 -2.22 -29.03 2.16
C GLU A 195 -0.78 -28.85 2.67
N SER A 196 -0.41 -29.74 3.59
CA SER A 196 0.90 -29.83 4.24
C SER A 196 1.96 -30.43 3.30
N ILE A 197 3.06 -29.71 3.08
CA ILE A 197 4.23 -30.20 2.31
C ILE A 197 5.42 -30.32 3.27
N LEU A 198 5.40 -31.34 4.12
CA LEU A 198 6.60 -31.83 4.82
C LEU A 198 6.70 -33.34 4.61
N LYS A 199 7.56 -33.77 3.68
CA LYS A 199 8.22 -35.09 3.69
C LYS A 199 9.55 -35.07 2.92
N HIS A 200 10.63 -34.93 3.70
CA HIS A 200 11.91 -35.65 3.69
C HIS A 200 12.29 -36.54 2.49
N GLY A 201 13.53 -36.40 2.00
CA GLY A 201 14.19 -37.42 1.17
C GLY A 201 15.63 -37.13 0.70
N ARG A 202 16.61 -37.42 1.58
CA ARG A 202 18.00 -37.92 1.34
C ARG A 202 19.07 -37.16 0.50
N LYS A 203 20.17 -36.91 1.22
CA LYS A 203 21.62 -36.96 0.92
C LYS A 203 22.07 -37.71 -0.35
N THR A 204 23.05 -37.10 -1.05
CA THR A 204 24.31 -37.75 -1.49
C THR A 204 25.47 -36.76 -1.48
N SER A 205 26.61 -37.22 -0.96
CA SER A 205 27.94 -36.61 -0.89
C SER A 205 28.79 -37.07 -2.08
N ASP A 206 29.70 -36.23 -2.55
CA ASP A 206 31.14 -36.49 -2.85
C ASP A 206 31.67 -35.46 -3.88
N GLN A 207 32.68 -34.64 -3.50
CA GLN A 207 34.14 -34.80 -3.76
C GLN A 207 34.48 -34.74 -5.26
N THR A 208 35.51 -34.09 -5.81
CA THR A 208 36.75 -33.40 -5.37
C THR A 208 37.37 -32.90 -6.69
N GLU A 209 37.93 -31.69 -6.80
CA GLU A 209 39.22 -31.45 -7.51
C GLU A 209 39.74 -30.00 -7.41
N MET A 210 41.06 -29.90 -7.46
CA MET A 210 41.96 -28.80 -7.06
C MET A 210 42.51 -27.98 -8.26
N LEU A 211 42.70 -26.66 -8.05
CA LEU A 211 43.81 -25.71 -8.46
C LEU A 211 44.41 -25.70 -9.90
N PRO A 212 45.22 -24.68 -10.33
CA PRO A 212 45.63 -23.36 -9.78
C PRO A 212 45.51 -22.15 -10.78
N PRO A 213 45.94 -20.91 -10.42
CA PRO A 213 45.80 -19.67 -11.23
C PRO A 213 47.09 -19.24 -11.97
N PRO A 214 47.03 -18.20 -12.82
CA PRO A 214 48.21 -17.37 -13.06
C PRO A 214 47.99 -15.84 -12.95
N ALA A 215 48.89 -15.24 -12.15
CA ALA A 215 49.69 -14.03 -12.36
C ALA A 215 49.05 -12.69 -12.83
N THR A 216 49.22 -11.71 -11.94
CA THR A 216 49.32 -10.26 -12.18
C THR A 216 50.54 -9.87 -13.04
N PRO A 217 50.54 -8.64 -13.58
CA PRO A 217 51.61 -7.70 -13.19
C PRO A 217 51.13 -6.27 -12.85
N GLU A 218 51.79 -5.72 -11.81
CA GLU A 218 52.14 -4.31 -11.52
C GLU A 218 52.57 -3.51 -12.78
N LEU A 219 52.59 -2.17 -12.90
CA LEU A 219 52.76 -1.02 -11.98
C LEU A 219 52.60 0.30 -12.80
N MET A 220 52.21 1.42 -12.13
CA MET A 220 52.49 2.86 -12.45
C MET A 220 51.72 3.49 -13.65
N HIS A 221 51.29 4.75 -13.70
CA HIS A 221 51.46 5.96 -12.88
C HIS A 221 50.32 6.96 -13.25
N GLU A 222 49.87 7.72 -12.25
CA GLU A 222 49.26 9.06 -12.21
C GLU A 222 48.56 9.70 -13.43
N GLU A 223 47.35 10.24 -13.21
CA GLU A 223 47.21 11.70 -13.11
C GLU A 223 45.89 12.13 -12.43
N GLU A 224 46.05 13.19 -11.66
CA GLU A 224 45.13 13.91 -10.80
C GLU A 224 43.93 14.48 -11.57
N SER A 225 42.72 13.98 -11.32
CA SER A 225 41.48 14.63 -11.80
C SER A 225 40.52 14.83 -10.64
N ALA A 226 40.58 16.06 -10.13
CA ALA A 226 39.66 16.77 -9.24
C ALA A 226 38.38 16.03 -8.81
N CYS A 227 38.23 15.90 -7.49
CA CYS A 227 37.00 15.61 -6.76
C CYS A 227 35.75 16.24 -7.42
N LEU A 228 34.90 15.38 -7.97
CA LEU A 228 33.47 15.65 -8.10
C LEU A 228 32.70 14.75 -7.11
N PRO A 229 31.75 15.28 -6.34
CA PRO A 229 31.01 14.50 -5.37
C PRO A 229 30.02 13.57 -6.10
N PHE A 230 30.18 12.26 -5.90
CA PHE A 230 29.18 11.22 -6.17
C PHE A 230 28.52 11.20 -7.57
N HIS A 231 29.31 10.94 -8.62
CA HIS A 231 28.79 10.24 -9.79
C HIS A 231 28.89 8.72 -9.55
N GLU A 232 28.09 8.23 -8.61
CA GLU A 232 27.90 6.79 -8.46
C GLU A 232 27.20 6.31 -9.73
N SER A 233 27.91 5.56 -10.57
CA SER A 233 27.33 4.96 -11.77
C SER A 233 26.34 3.90 -11.30
N PHE A 234 25.07 4.29 -11.13
CA PHE A 234 24.04 3.39 -10.65
C PHE A 234 23.88 2.22 -11.62
N SER A 235 23.83 1.01 -11.06
CA SER A 235 23.58 -0.20 -11.84
C SER A 235 22.25 -0.07 -12.60
N PRO A 236 22.14 -0.59 -13.84
CA PRO A 236 20.86 -0.67 -14.55
C PRO A 236 19.75 -1.33 -13.72
N HIS A 237 20.12 -2.25 -12.82
CA HIS A 237 19.19 -2.89 -11.89
C HIS A 237 18.55 -1.89 -10.92
N TYR A 238 19.32 -0.91 -10.43
CA TYR A 238 18.81 0.13 -9.54
C TYR A 238 17.77 1.00 -10.22
N CYS A 239 18.03 1.42 -11.47
CA CYS A 239 17.06 2.17 -12.27
C CYS A 239 15.77 1.37 -12.51
N ALA A 240 15.88 0.06 -12.78
CA ALA A 240 14.73 -0.81 -12.96
C ALA A 240 13.88 -0.92 -11.68
N ILE A 241 14.52 -1.00 -10.51
CA ILE A 241 13.82 -1.00 -9.20
C ILE A 241 13.06 0.32 -9.00
N LEU A 242 13.71 1.46 -9.23
CA LEU A 242 13.07 2.76 -9.08
C LEU A 242 11.91 2.97 -10.06
N ALA A 243 12.06 2.54 -11.31
CA ALA A 243 10.99 2.59 -12.29
C ALA A 243 9.81 1.68 -11.88
N SER A 244 10.10 0.47 -11.39
CA SER A 244 9.08 -0.48 -10.92
C SER A 244 8.29 0.06 -9.73
N ILE A 245 8.98 0.59 -8.71
CA ILE A 245 8.30 1.12 -7.53
C ILE A 245 7.51 2.39 -7.87
N ASN A 246 8.03 3.25 -8.76
CA ASN A 246 7.30 4.42 -9.22
C ASN A 246 6.02 4.01 -9.98
N GLY A 247 6.06 2.98 -10.83
CA GLY A 247 4.86 2.44 -11.48
C GLY A 247 3.80 1.94 -10.47
N GLN A 248 4.23 1.29 -9.39
CA GLN A 248 3.34 0.89 -8.29
C GLN A 248 2.75 2.12 -7.58
N ILE A 249 3.57 3.12 -7.27
CA ILE A 249 3.12 4.38 -6.65
C ILE A 249 2.03 5.04 -7.50
N GLN A 250 2.23 5.16 -8.81
CA GLN A 250 1.23 5.76 -9.71
C GLN A 250 -0.09 4.99 -9.71
N THR A 251 -0.02 3.65 -9.68
CA THR A 251 -1.19 2.79 -9.60
C THR A 251 -1.97 3.02 -8.31
N HIS A 252 -1.28 3.06 -7.16
CA HIS A 252 -1.88 3.34 -5.86
C HIS A 252 -2.46 4.75 -5.76
N MET A 253 -1.78 5.75 -6.33
CA MET A 253 -2.29 7.12 -6.39
C MET A 253 -3.61 7.21 -7.16
N ALA A 254 -3.71 6.56 -8.32
CA ALA A 254 -4.95 6.53 -9.10
C ALA A 254 -6.10 5.90 -8.30
N MET A 255 -5.86 4.77 -7.62
CA MET A 255 -6.85 4.14 -6.75
C MET A 255 -7.27 5.03 -5.57
N LEU A 256 -6.32 5.75 -4.96
CA LEU A 256 -6.60 6.69 -3.89
C LEU A 256 -7.43 7.89 -4.36
N ASP A 257 -7.16 8.41 -5.55
CA ASP A 257 -7.92 9.54 -6.10
C ASP A 257 -9.40 9.15 -6.30
N GLU A 258 -9.67 7.94 -6.77
CA GLU A 258 -11.04 7.40 -6.87
C GLU A 258 -11.72 7.26 -5.49
N GLU A 259 -11.00 6.77 -4.48
CA GLU A 259 -11.50 6.65 -3.11
C GLU A 259 -11.75 8.01 -2.46
N LEU A 260 -10.88 9.01 -2.69
CA LEU A 260 -11.03 10.38 -2.19
C LEU A 260 -12.25 11.06 -2.79
N VAL A 261 -12.47 10.93 -4.10
CA VAL A 261 -13.68 11.42 -4.78
C VAL A 261 -14.93 10.72 -4.24
N SER A 262 -14.84 9.43 -3.90
CA SER A 262 -15.94 8.68 -3.30
C SER A 262 -16.26 9.18 -1.88
N CYS A 263 -15.24 9.41 -1.05
CA CYS A 263 -15.42 9.97 0.30
C CYS A 263 -16.08 11.37 0.26
N GLN A 264 -15.68 12.24 -0.68
CA GLN A 264 -16.28 13.57 -0.83
C GLN A 264 -17.76 13.50 -1.23
N ARG A 265 -18.12 12.57 -2.13
CA ARG A 265 -19.53 12.32 -2.49
C ARG A 265 -20.36 11.84 -1.30
N GLU A 266 -19.83 10.93 -0.49
CA GLU A 266 -20.53 10.43 0.70
C GLU A 266 -20.77 11.55 1.75
N THR A 267 -19.85 12.50 1.91
CA THR A 267 -20.06 13.65 2.81
C THR A 267 -21.06 14.68 2.30
N SER A 268 -21.30 14.74 0.99
CA SER A 268 -22.14 15.76 0.34
C SER A 268 -23.59 15.30 0.06
N VAL A 269 -23.89 14.00 0.13
CA VAL A 269 -25.21 13.42 -0.20
C VAL A 269 -25.84 12.74 1.05
N PRO A 270 -27.17 12.52 1.09
CA PRO A 270 -28.17 13.27 1.85
C PRO A 270 -28.18 13.03 3.39
N GLN A 271 -27.18 12.38 4.01
CA GLN A 271 -27.23 12.10 5.46
C GLN A 271 -27.32 13.37 6.31
N ASN A 272 -26.64 14.45 5.90
CA ASN A 272 -26.77 15.75 6.55
C ASN A 272 -28.16 16.38 6.34
N MET A 273 -28.80 16.12 5.19
CA MET A 273 -30.17 16.56 4.93
C MET A 273 -31.18 15.72 5.73
N ASP A 274 -30.96 14.41 5.84
CA ASP A 274 -31.80 13.50 6.62
C ASP A 274 -31.67 13.77 8.13
N ILE A 275 -30.46 14.04 8.63
CA ILE A 275 -30.26 14.47 10.02
C ILE A 275 -30.93 15.82 10.28
N ARG A 276 -30.81 16.80 9.38
CA ARG A 276 -31.46 18.11 9.55
C ARG A 276 -32.97 18.00 9.51
N THR A 277 -33.52 17.29 8.54
CA THR A 277 -34.98 17.07 8.42
C THR A 277 -35.51 16.22 9.57
N ARG A 278 -34.75 15.23 10.06
CA ARG A 278 -35.07 14.47 11.28
C ARG A 278 -35.05 15.35 12.51
N ILE A 279 -34.03 16.19 12.69
CA ILE A 279 -33.96 17.17 13.79
C ILE A 279 -35.15 18.12 13.73
N GLU A 280 -35.53 18.56 12.53
CA GLU A 280 -36.67 19.46 12.31
C GLU A 280 -38.01 18.76 12.63
N ARG A 281 -38.22 17.51 12.20
CA ARG A 281 -39.37 16.70 12.61
C ARG A 281 -39.42 16.48 14.12
N LEU A 282 -38.28 16.20 14.75
CA LEU A 282 -38.20 16.05 16.21
C LEU A 282 -38.57 17.37 16.90
N ARG A 283 -38.06 18.52 16.41
CA ARG A 283 -38.45 19.83 16.95
C ARG A 283 -39.93 20.12 16.76
N ALA A 284 -40.51 19.78 15.60
CA ALA A 284 -41.93 19.95 15.32
C ALA A 284 -42.83 19.08 16.21
N THR A 285 -42.36 17.89 16.59
CA THR A 285 -43.03 16.99 17.55
C THR A 285 -42.77 17.38 19.02
N GLY A 286 -42.20 18.56 19.26
CA GLY A 286 -41.99 19.10 20.61
C GLY A 286 -40.72 18.59 21.31
N TRP A 287 -39.83 17.89 20.61
CA TRP A 287 -38.53 17.51 21.16
C TRP A 287 -37.72 18.77 21.49
N ARG A 288 -37.61 19.07 22.78
CA ARG A 288 -36.74 20.13 23.29
C ARG A 288 -35.45 19.51 23.80
N ARG A 289 -34.32 19.93 23.23
CA ARG A 289 -33.01 19.59 23.76
C ARG A 289 -32.90 20.24 25.14
N ARG A 290 -33.03 19.46 26.22
CA ARG A 290 -32.78 19.97 27.57
C ARG A 290 -31.35 20.48 27.61
N ARG A 291 -31.19 21.78 27.86
CA ARG A 291 -29.86 22.36 28.07
C ARG A 291 -29.27 21.75 29.33
N PHE A 292 -27.94 21.70 29.38
CA PHE A 292 -27.25 21.34 30.60
C PHE A 292 -27.71 22.26 31.74
N ASP A 293 -28.11 21.67 32.85
CA ASP A 293 -28.55 22.36 34.04
C ASP A 293 -27.48 22.19 35.11
N ALA A 294 -26.69 23.24 35.31
CA ALA A 294 -25.58 23.24 36.25
C ALA A 294 -26.04 23.01 37.69
N THR A 295 -27.23 23.51 38.05
CA THR A 295 -27.78 23.38 39.41
C THR A 295 -28.10 21.93 39.74
N ARG A 296 -28.68 21.20 38.77
CA ARG A 296 -28.98 19.77 38.92
C ARG A 296 -27.70 18.93 39.07
N TYR A 297 -26.62 19.32 38.39
CA TYR A 297 -25.33 18.64 38.53
C TYR A 297 -24.68 18.93 39.88
N GLN A 298 -24.75 20.19 40.35
CA GLN A 298 -24.27 20.59 41.67
C GLN A 298 -25.00 19.83 42.79
N ASN A 299 -26.33 19.76 42.75
CA ASN A 299 -27.11 18.99 43.74
C ASN A 299 -26.75 17.50 43.73
N LEU A 300 -26.45 16.94 42.56
CA LEU A 300 -26.00 15.56 42.45
C LEU A 300 -24.65 15.36 43.17
N CYS A 301 -23.71 16.29 42.98
CA CYS A 301 -22.42 16.27 43.68
C CYS A 301 -22.59 16.42 45.20
N GLU A 302 -23.43 17.34 45.65
CA GLU A 302 -23.70 17.57 47.07
C GLU A 302 -24.33 16.32 47.74
N ASN A 303 -25.28 15.67 47.07
CA ASN A 303 -25.88 14.42 47.57
C ASN A 303 -24.85 13.29 47.69
N VAL A 304 -24.00 13.10 46.66
CA VAL A 304 -22.96 12.06 46.68
C VAL A 304 -21.94 12.34 47.80
N LEU A 305 -21.61 13.61 48.07
CA LEU A 305 -20.74 13.98 49.19
C LEU A 305 -21.42 13.74 50.54
N ALA A 306 -22.72 13.98 50.65
CA ALA A 306 -23.49 13.70 51.86
C ALA A 306 -23.57 12.19 52.18
N ASP A 307 -23.66 11.34 51.16
CA ASP A 307 -23.68 9.87 51.32
C ASP A 307 -22.33 9.27 51.80
N LEU A 308 -21.24 10.06 51.77
CA LEU A 308 -19.89 9.63 52.16
C LEU A 308 -19.54 9.96 53.63
N ILE A 309 -20.43 10.63 54.36
CA ILE A 309 -20.27 11.04 55.77
C ILE A 309 -21.13 10.13 56.66
#